data_AF-A0A838UNY2-F1
#
_entry.id   AF-A0A838UNY2-F1
#
_cell.length_a   1.000
_cell.length_b   1.000
_cell.length_c   1.000
_cell.angle_alpha   90.00
_cell.angle_beta   90.00
_cell.angle_gamma   90.00
#
_symmetry.space_group_name_H-M   'P 1'
#
loop_
_entity.id
_entity.type
_entity.pdbx_description
1 polymer ?
#
loop_
_entity_poly.entity_id
_entity_poly.type
_entity_poly.pdbx_seq_one_letter_code
_entity_poly.pdbx_strand_id
1 'polypeptide(L)'
;MADALRYDIFELEECTLLAQMPGVKALAVRNVHEILPTGATLRAMFDETVTAIERLAKVSKDPLMERIALFLQIWYRERGTVVRVAKALNVSRSTVVHSIQPRAIDLIVKRFLDMAWRVELSA
;
A
#
# COMPACT_ATOMS: atom_id res chain seq x y z
N MET A 1 0.04 8.32 -8.18
CA MET A 1 -0.49 7.51 -7.06
C MET A 1 0.13 6.12 -6.98
N ALA A 2 0.27 5.36 -8.09
CA ALA A 2 0.97 4.06 -8.07
C ALA A 2 2.39 4.20 -7.49
N ASP A 3 3.20 5.09 -8.06
CA ASP A 3 4.59 5.28 -7.63
C ASP A 3 4.70 5.78 -6.19
N ALA A 4 3.64 6.40 -5.66
CA ALA A 4 3.62 6.88 -4.29
C ALA A 4 3.68 5.78 -3.23
N LEU A 5 3.25 4.57 -3.58
CA LEU A 5 3.39 3.39 -2.71
C LEU A 5 4.84 2.89 -2.66
N ARG A 6 5.66 3.24 -3.66
CA ARG A 6 7.09 2.90 -3.70
C ARG A 6 8.00 4.03 -3.24
N TYR A 7 7.42 5.19 -2.90
CA TYR A 7 8.19 6.35 -2.48
C TYR A 7 9.17 6.01 -1.37
N ASP A 8 10.32 6.67 -1.44
CA ASP A 8 11.30 6.65 -0.37
C ASP A 8 10.71 7.35 0.86
N ILE A 9 11.21 7.00 2.04
CA ILE A 9 10.73 7.54 3.31
C ILE A 9 10.80 9.07 3.36
N PHE A 10 11.76 9.67 2.65
CA PHE A 10 11.91 11.12 2.48
C PHE A 10 10.74 11.74 1.70
N GLU A 11 10.34 11.13 0.59
CA GLU A 11 9.20 11.60 -0.23
C GLU A 11 7.86 11.42 0.52
N LEU A 12 7.78 10.40 1.38
CA LEU A 12 6.62 10.20 2.25
C LEU A 12 6.55 11.25 3.37
N GLU A 13 7.68 11.62 3.98
CA GLU A 13 7.73 12.67 5.00
C GLU A 13 7.21 14.01 4.44
N GLU A 14 7.56 14.34 3.19
CA GLU A 14 7.09 15.56 2.52
C GLU A 14 5.62 15.53 2.10
N CYS A 15 4.93 14.38 2.23
CA CYS A 15 3.54 14.22 1.82
C CYS A 15 2.57 14.85 2.83
N THR A 16 2.48 16.18 2.80
CA THR A 16 1.70 16.98 3.75
C THR A 16 0.22 16.59 3.82
N LEU A 17 -0.41 16.20 2.69
CA LEU A 17 -1.82 15.78 2.67
C LEU A 17 -2.08 14.54 3.53
N LEU A 18 -1.24 13.52 3.44
CA LEU A 18 -1.38 12.30 4.23
C LEU A 18 -0.94 12.54 5.69
N ALA A 19 0.09 13.35 5.89
CA ALA A 19 0.57 13.76 7.21
C ALA A 19 -0.51 14.47 8.06
N GLN A 20 -1.49 15.14 7.42
CA GLN A 20 -2.56 15.80 8.15
C GLN A 20 -3.66 14.85 8.63
N MET A 21 -3.68 13.60 8.17
CA MET A 21 -4.76 12.65 8.50
C MET A 21 -4.73 12.26 9.98
N PRO A 22 -5.89 12.16 10.66
CA PRO A 22 -5.95 11.94 12.11
C PRO A 22 -5.20 10.71 12.62
N GLY A 23 -5.36 9.55 11.96
CA GLY A 23 -4.67 8.31 12.31
C GLY A 23 -3.16 8.38 12.07
N VAL A 24 -2.74 9.05 11.00
CA VAL A 24 -1.31 9.29 10.70
C VAL A 24 -0.69 10.15 11.80
N LYS A 25 -1.33 11.25 12.19
CA LYS A 25 -0.86 12.10 13.29
C LYS A 25 -0.77 11.34 14.62
N ALA A 26 -1.82 10.59 14.97
CA ALA A 26 -1.87 9.84 16.22
C ALA A 26 -0.73 8.81 16.32
N LEU A 27 -0.41 8.13 15.21
CA LEU A 27 0.68 7.16 15.14
C LEU A 27 2.05 7.83 15.06
N ALA A 28 2.19 8.94 14.33
CA ALA A 28 3.46 9.67 14.24
C ALA A 28 3.93 10.22 15.60
N VAL A 29 2.99 10.64 16.46
CA VAL A 29 3.30 11.05 17.85
C VAL A 29 3.90 9.88 18.66
N ARG A 30 3.48 8.63 18.40
CA ARG A 30 4.05 7.44 19.07
C ARG A 30 5.43 7.06 18.55
N ASN A 31 5.76 7.49 17.33
CA ASN A 31 7.03 7.22 16.65
C ASN A 31 7.99 8.41 16.71
N VAL A 32 7.83 9.34 17.66
CA VAL A 32 8.61 10.58 17.77
C VAL A 32 10.12 10.39 17.88
N HIS A 33 10.58 9.18 18.19
CA HIS A 33 12.01 8.84 18.29
C HIS A 33 12.67 8.52 16.95
N GLU A 34 11.89 8.41 15.86
CA GLU A 34 12.41 8.19 14.51
C GLU A 34 12.91 9.51 13.88
N ILE A 35 13.91 9.41 13.00
CA ILE A 35 14.48 10.58 12.29
C ILE A 35 13.44 11.21 11.33
N LEU A 36 12.47 10.42 10.86
CA LEU A 36 11.38 10.82 9.97
C LEU A 36 10.07 10.17 10.44
N PRO A 37 9.46 10.68 11.54
CA PRO A 37 8.37 10.00 12.22
C PRO A 37 7.10 9.92 11.36
N THR A 38 6.87 10.89 10.48
CA THR A 38 5.72 10.90 9.57
C THR A 38 5.93 9.90 8.44
N GLY A 39 7.08 9.93 7.79
CA GLY A 39 7.48 9.03 6.71
C GLY A 39 7.53 7.57 7.19
N ALA A 40 8.08 7.32 8.37
CA ALA A 40 8.09 6.00 9.01
C ALA A 40 6.67 5.50 9.30
N THR A 41 5.81 6.37 9.83
CA THR A 41 4.40 6.05 10.10
C THR A 41 3.64 5.74 8.81
N LEU A 42 3.76 6.60 7.79
CA LEU A 42 3.12 6.40 6.50
C LEU A 42 3.59 5.09 5.86
N ARG A 43 4.90 4.81 5.93
CA ARG A 43 5.46 3.56 5.42
C ARG A 43 4.89 2.34 6.13
N ALA A 44 4.86 2.36 7.47
CA ALA A 44 4.31 1.28 8.27
C ALA A 44 2.81 1.05 7.95
N MET A 45 2.04 2.13 7.81
CA MET A 45 0.62 2.05 7.44
C MET A 45 0.41 1.48 6.03
N PHE A 46 1.27 1.83 5.06
CA PHE A 46 1.23 1.21 3.73
C PHE A 46 1.59 -0.28 3.79
N ASP A 47 2.63 -0.65 4.54
CA ASP A 47 3.05 -2.05 4.71
C ASP A 47 1.94 -2.89 5.38
N GLU A 48 1.26 -2.34 6.38
CA GLU A 48 0.11 -2.97 7.03
C GLU A 48 -1.09 -3.09 6.08
N THR A 49 -1.36 -2.04 5.30
CA THR A 49 -2.43 -2.05 4.29
C THR A 49 -2.22 -3.16 3.26
N VAL A 50 -1.00 -3.27 2.71
CA VAL A 50 -0.63 -4.33 1.76
C VAL A 50 -0.79 -5.70 2.40
N THR A 51 -0.32 -5.86 3.65
CA THR A 51 -0.45 -7.11 4.41
C THR A 51 -1.92 -7.51 4.61
N ALA A 52 -2.80 -6.55 4.90
CA ALA A 52 -4.24 -6.80 5.06
C ALA A 52 -4.88 -7.29 3.75
N ILE A 53 -4.51 -6.68 2.61
CA ILE A 53 -5.01 -7.08 1.29
C ILE A 53 -4.49 -8.47 0.91
N GLU A 54 -3.22 -8.77 1.18
CA GLU A 54 -2.63 -10.11 0.95
C GLU A 54 -3.37 -11.18 1.79
N ARG A 55 -3.71 -10.89 3.05
CA ARG A 55 -4.51 -11.79 3.90
C ARG A 55 -5.92 -11.99 3.35
N LEU A 56 -6.59 -10.92 2.92
CA LEU A 56 -7.92 -11.00 2.30
C LEU A 56 -7.90 -11.84 1.01
N ALA A 57 -6.86 -11.70 0.20
CA ALA A 57 -6.70 -12.49 -1.01
C ALA A 57 -6.54 -13.99 -0.71
N LYS A 58 -5.78 -14.36 0.33
CA LYS A 58 -5.59 -15.77 0.74
C LYS A 58 -6.88 -16.49 1.13
N VAL A 59 -7.86 -15.76 1.67
CA VAL A 59 -9.16 -16.33 2.07
C VAL A 59 -10.24 -16.17 1.00
N SER A 60 -9.97 -15.37 -0.04
CA SER A 60 -10.89 -15.17 -1.15
C SER A 60 -10.80 -16.31 -2.15
N LYS A 61 -11.94 -16.66 -2.77
CA LYS A 61 -12.00 -17.56 -3.94
C LYS A 61 -12.05 -16.79 -5.26
N ASP A 62 -11.91 -15.45 -5.22
CA ASP A 62 -11.95 -14.59 -6.39
C ASP A 62 -10.60 -14.59 -7.13
N PRO A 63 -10.54 -15.06 -8.40
CA PRO A 63 -9.31 -15.04 -9.21
C PRO A 63 -8.70 -13.64 -9.37
N LEU A 64 -9.50 -12.58 -9.30
CA LEU A 64 -8.98 -11.22 -9.33
C LEU A 64 -8.16 -10.91 -8.07
N MET A 65 -8.60 -11.37 -6.90
CA MET A 65 -7.89 -11.14 -5.64
C MET A 65 -6.55 -11.86 -5.62
N GLU A 66 -6.47 -13.07 -6.18
CA GLU A 66 -5.21 -13.80 -6.35
C GLU A 66 -4.23 -13.03 -7.25
N ARG A 67 -4.73 -12.47 -8.37
CA ARG A 67 -3.92 -11.65 -9.28
C ARG A 67 -3.43 -10.37 -8.62
N ILE A 68 -4.26 -9.74 -7.81
CA ILE A 68 -3.90 -8.53 -7.04
C ILE A 68 -2.84 -8.87 -5.99
N ALA A 69 -2.98 -9.98 -5.27
CA ALA A 69 -1.96 -10.42 -4.31
C ALA A 69 -0.61 -10.69 -5.00
N LEU A 70 -0.62 -11.38 -6.15
CA LEU A 70 0.61 -11.61 -6.90
C LEU A 70 1.23 -10.31 -7.45
N PHE A 71 0.39 -9.37 -7.89
CA PHE A 71 0.85 -8.03 -8.26
C PHE A 71 1.55 -7.35 -7.07
N LEU A 72 0.94 -7.34 -5.88
CA LEU A 72 1.52 -6.70 -4.69
C LEU A 72 2.82 -7.37 -4.25
N GLN A 73 2.87 -8.69 -4.23
CA GLN A 73 4.06 -9.44 -3.91
C GLN A 73 5.24 -9.04 -4.82
N ILE A 74 5.04 -9.09 -6.14
CA ILE A 74 6.13 -8.82 -7.09
C ILE A 74 6.46 -7.32 -7.14
N TRP A 75 5.45 -6.46 -7.22
CA TRP A 75 5.67 -5.03 -7.48
C TRP A 75 6.05 -4.25 -6.22
N TYR A 76 5.48 -4.58 -5.06
CA TYR A 76 5.70 -3.87 -3.80
C TYR A 76 6.78 -4.53 -2.94
N ARG A 77 6.67 -5.84 -2.64
CA ARG A 77 7.63 -6.54 -1.74
C ARG A 77 8.98 -6.77 -2.42
N GLU A 78 8.96 -7.31 -3.64
CA GLU A 78 10.18 -7.63 -4.39
C GLU A 78 10.73 -6.45 -5.20
N ARG A 79 10.07 -5.28 -5.14
CA ARG A 79 10.36 -4.09 -5.94
C ARG A 79 10.46 -4.37 -7.45
N GLY A 80 9.79 -5.41 -7.93
CA GLY A 80 9.77 -5.86 -9.32
C GLY A 80 9.03 -4.90 -10.26
N THR A 81 8.99 -5.28 -11.53
CA THR A 81 8.35 -4.47 -12.59
C THR A 81 7.02 -5.07 -13.00
N VAL A 82 6.18 -4.25 -13.64
CA VAL A 82 4.92 -4.71 -14.26
C VAL A 82 5.16 -5.82 -15.30
N VAL A 83 6.33 -5.84 -15.96
CA VAL A 83 6.72 -6.91 -16.89
C VAL A 83 6.93 -8.24 -16.15
N ARG A 84 7.56 -8.21 -14.97
CA ARG A 84 7.70 -9.42 -14.13
C ARG A 84 6.34 -9.93 -13.67
N VAL A 85 5.42 -9.04 -13.30
CA VAL A 85 4.05 -9.42 -12.96
C VAL A 85 3.34 -10.06 -14.15
N ALA A 86 3.40 -9.45 -15.33
CA ALA A 86 2.77 -9.95 -16.54
C ALA A 86 3.26 -11.37 -16.89
N LYS A 87 4.58 -11.59 -16.77
CA LYS A 87 5.19 -12.92 -16.96
C LYS A 87 4.68 -13.93 -15.92
N ALA A 88 4.62 -13.56 -14.65
CA ALA A 88 4.17 -14.44 -13.58
C ALA A 88 2.68 -14.84 -13.72
N LEU A 89 1.86 -13.93 -14.25
CA LEU A 89 0.44 -14.16 -14.49
C LEU A 89 0.12 -14.75 -15.87
N ASN A 90 1.13 -14.92 -16.74
CA ASN A 90 0.96 -15.30 -18.14
C ASN A 90 -0.06 -14.42 -18.89
N VAL A 91 0.03 -13.10 -18.71
CA VAL A 91 -0.81 -12.10 -19.39
C VAL A 91 0.06 -11.02 -20.03
N SER A 92 -0.55 -10.15 -20.84
CA SER A 92 0.16 -9.01 -21.41
C SER A 92 0.48 -7.95 -20.35
N ARG A 93 1.57 -7.18 -20.56
CA ARG A 93 1.87 -5.99 -19.75
C ARG A 93 0.69 -5.02 -19.72
N SER A 94 0.01 -4.83 -20.85
CA SER A 94 -1.17 -3.96 -21.00
C SER A 94 -2.29 -4.39 -20.06
N THR A 95 -2.57 -5.70 -19.98
CA THR A 95 -3.56 -6.26 -19.04
C THR A 95 -3.22 -5.94 -17.58
N VAL A 96 -1.94 -6.01 -17.20
CA VAL A 96 -1.54 -5.65 -15.83
C VAL A 96 -1.77 -4.16 -15.58
N VAL A 97 -1.32 -3.28 -16.48
CA VAL A 97 -1.43 -1.82 -16.34
C VAL A 97 -2.87 -1.34 -16.31
N HIS A 98 -3.75 -1.91 -17.14
CA HIS A 98 -5.11 -1.40 -17.32
C HIS A 98 -6.18 -2.14 -16.52
N SER A 99 -5.89 -3.32 -15.99
CA SER A 99 -6.90 -4.13 -15.29
C SER A 99 -6.50 -4.51 -13.87
N ILE A 100 -5.23 -4.83 -13.61
CA ILE A 100 -4.81 -5.37 -12.30
C ILE A 100 -4.28 -4.24 -11.42
N GLN A 101 -3.32 -3.46 -11.93
CA GLN A 101 -2.67 -2.38 -11.21
C GLN A 101 -3.67 -1.33 -10.69
N PRO A 102 -4.64 -0.81 -11.47
CA PRO A 102 -5.56 0.20 -10.98
C PRO A 102 -6.42 -0.32 -9.84
N ARG A 103 -6.89 -1.58 -9.95
CA ARG A 103 -7.70 -2.22 -8.91
C ARG A 103 -6.92 -2.48 -7.63
N ALA A 104 -5.66 -2.92 -7.76
CA ALA A 104 -4.77 -3.09 -6.62
C ALA A 104 -4.54 -1.76 -5.89
N ILE A 105 -4.27 -0.68 -6.64
CA ILE A 105 -4.08 0.66 -6.08
C ILE A 105 -5.35 1.16 -5.41
N ASP A 106 -6.52 1.00 -6.04
CA ASP A 106 -7.80 1.43 -5.46
C ASP A 106 -8.09 0.71 -4.13
N LEU A 107 -7.79 -0.58 -4.04
CA LEU A 107 -7.93 -1.33 -2.79
C LEU A 107 -6.99 -0.82 -1.70
N ILE A 108 -5.73 -0.55 -2.06
CA ILE A 108 -4.75 0.01 -1.12
C ILE A 108 -5.20 1.38 -0.65
N VAL A 109 -5.63 2.26 -1.55
CA VAL A 109 -6.08 3.61 -1.21
C VAL A 109 -7.29 3.56 -0.29
N LYS A 110 -8.32 2.79 -0.63
CA LYS A 110 -9.51 2.63 0.22
C LYS A 110 -9.14 2.14 1.61
N ARG A 111 -8.33 1.08 1.68
CA ARG A 111 -7.95 0.48 2.96
C ARG A 111 -7.03 1.38 3.78
N PHE A 112 -6.08 2.06 3.15
CA PHE A 112 -5.22 3.03 3.80
C PHE A 112 -6.04 4.20 4.36
N LEU A 113 -6.96 4.75 3.57
CA LEU A 113 -7.83 5.84 4.03
C LEU A 113 -8.72 5.38 5.19
N ASP A 114 -9.29 4.17 5.12
CA ASP A 114 -10.06 3.59 6.22
C ASP A 114 -9.22 3.50 7.51
N MET A 115 -7.95 3.11 7.41
CA MET A 115 -7.03 3.07 8.56
C MET A 115 -6.65 4.47 9.04
N ALA A 116 -6.33 5.39 8.12
CA ALA A 116 -5.91 6.75 8.43
C ALA A 116 -7.05 7.61 9.01
N TRP A 117 -8.30 7.30 8.71
CA TRP A 117 -9.47 7.92 9.32
C TRP A 117 -9.88 7.28 10.64
N ARG A 118 -9.50 6.02 10.89
CA ARG A 118 -9.68 5.40 12.20
C ARG A 118 -8.67 6.01 13.17
N VAL A 119 -9.15 6.96 13.96
CA VAL A 119 -8.50 7.31 15.23
C VAL A 119 -8.84 6.16 16.16
N GLU A 120 -8.02 5.11 16.20
CA GLU A 120 -8.13 4.19 17.31
C GLU A 120 -7.80 4.99 18.58
N LEU A 121 -8.87 5.30 19.32
CA LEU A 121 -8.90 5.70 20.72
C LEU A 121 -8.30 4.56 21.55
N SER A 122 -7.03 4.25 21.34
CA SER A 122 -6.29 3.34 22.19
C SER A 122 -5.41 4.20 23.06
N ALA A 123 -6.01 4.73 24.12
CA ALA A 123 -5.28 5.12 25.32
C ALA A 123 -4.54 3.91 25.90
#